data_AF-K6ANS2-F1
#
_entry.id   AF-K6ANS2-F1
#
_cell.length_a   1.000
_cell.length_b   1.000
_cell.length_c   1.000
_cell.angle_alpha   90.00
_cell.angle_beta   90.00
_cell.angle_gamma   90.00
#
_symmetry.space_group_name_H-M   'P 1'
#
loop_
_entity.id
_entity.type
_entity.pdbx_description
1 polymer ?
#
loop_
_entity_poly.entity_id
_entity_poly.type
_entity_poly.pdbx_seq_one_letter_code
_entity_poly.pdbx_strand_id
1 'polypeptide(L)'
;MNTIAMKLLNTIIFCLFLPLDIVSQVHDTDTLCYKNDTIYQELRITRINEKRIYFVLSSTKENGKLTDIRKGYASISDYAYLASETDFTDDGELYPVIEYWYEDPDISFSIRVNYDMGLATIKYEESYSLPYIYKLKKK
;
A
#
# COMPACT_ATOMS: atom_id res chain seq x y z
N MET A 1 -19.29 -22.84 48.90
CA MET A 1 -19.16 -22.40 47.50
C MET A 1 -18.67 -23.59 46.69
N ASN A 2 -19.42 -24.05 45.68
CA ASN A 2 -19.18 -25.35 45.03
C ASN A 2 -17.84 -25.34 44.26
N THR A 3 -16.95 -26.28 44.53
CA THR A 3 -15.59 -26.37 43.96
C THR A 3 -15.60 -26.43 42.42
N ILE A 4 -16.68 -26.98 41.87
CA ILE A 4 -16.94 -27.05 40.42
C ILE A 4 -17.21 -25.66 39.84
N ALA A 5 -17.97 -24.81 40.55
CA ALA A 5 -18.28 -23.45 40.11
C ALA A 5 -17.02 -22.56 40.10
N MET A 6 -16.11 -22.75 41.07
CA MET A 6 -14.82 -22.05 41.10
C MET A 6 -13.91 -22.44 39.93
N LYS A 7 -13.86 -23.73 39.57
CA LYS A 7 -13.09 -24.19 38.41
C LYS A 7 -13.67 -23.64 37.09
N LEU A 8 -14.99 -23.59 36.98
CA LEU A 8 -15.66 -23.03 35.80
C LEU A 8 -15.33 -21.54 35.65
N LEU A 9 -15.43 -20.78 36.75
CA LEU A 9 -15.13 -19.35 36.75
C LEU A 9 -13.66 -19.07 36.38
N ASN A 10 -12.72 -19.85 36.93
CA ASN A 10 -11.30 -19.70 36.61
C ASN A 10 -10.98 -20.07 35.16
N THR A 11 -11.69 -21.05 34.58
CA THR A 11 -11.53 -21.43 33.17
C THR A 11 -12.04 -20.32 32.24
N ILE A 12 -13.18 -19.72 32.57
CA ILE A 12 -13.75 -18.60 31.80
C ILE A 12 -12.81 -17.39 31.84
N ILE A 13 -12.27 -17.07 33.02
CA ILE A 13 -11.28 -15.99 33.18
C ILE A 13 -10.02 -16.27 32.34
N PHE A 14 -9.50 -17.49 32.36
CA PHE A 14 -8.32 -17.86 31.58
C PHE A 14 -8.55 -17.75 30.06
N CYS A 15 -9.77 -18.06 29.58
CA CYS A 15 -10.14 -17.87 28.17
C CYS A 15 -10.30 -16.40 27.76
N LEU A 16 -10.72 -15.53 28.67
CA LEU A 16 -10.84 -14.09 28.43
C LEU A 16 -9.47 -13.38 28.35
N PHE A 17 -8.42 -13.99 28.93
CA PHE A 17 -7.05 -13.49 28.91
C PHE A 17 -6.10 -14.33 28.04
N LEU A 18 -6.64 -15.17 27.14
CA LEU A 18 -5.80 -15.67 26.06
C LEU A 18 -5.31 -14.43 25.28
N PRO A 19 -3.99 -14.23 25.12
CA PRO A 19 -3.50 -13.17 24.27
C PRO A 19 -4.07 -13.45 22.89
N LEU A 20 -5.05 -12.63 22.49
CA LEU A 20 -5.62 -12.63 21.15
C LEU A 20 -4.42 -12.60 20.22
N ASP A 21 -4.28 -13.66 19.43
CA ASP A 21 -3.11 -13.95 18.62
C ASP A 21 -2.55 -12.66 18.05
N ILE A 22 -1.28 -12.37 18.37
CA ILE A 22 -0.50 -11.41 17.59
C ILE A 22 -0.51 -12.02 16.19
N VAL A 23 -1.49 -11.61 15.39
CA VAL A 23 -1.50 -11.83 13.95
C VAL A 23 -0.14 -11.32 13.53
N SER A 24 0.73 -12.26 13.20
CA SER A 24 1.99 -11.99 12.53
C SER A 24 1.61 -11.12 11.33
N GLN A 25 1.76 -9.80 11.47
CA GLN A 25 1.70 -8.88 10.34
C GLN A 25 2.93 -9.21 9.52
N VAL A 26 2.84 -10.28 8.73
CA VAL A 26 3.63 -10.42 7.53
C VAL A 26 3.20 -9.23 6.71
N HIS A 27 4.00 -8.17 6.77
CA HIS A 27 3.79 -7.01 5.92
C HIS A 27 4.14 -7.46 4.51
N ASP A 28 3.16 -8.06 3.83
CA ASP A 28 3.30 -8.47 2.45
C ASP A 28 3.78 -7.25 1.65
N THR A 29 4.92 -7.43 1.01
CA THR A 29 5.53 -6.40 0.19
C THR A 29 5.26 -6.74 -1.26
N ASP A 30 4.45 -5.92 -1.90
CA ASP A 30 4.19 -6.00 -3.33
C ASP A 30 5.23 -5.18 -4.08
N THR A 31 5.65 -5.71 -5.23
CA THR A 31 6.57 -5.03 -6.14
C THR A 31 5.89 -4.87 -7.49
N LEU A 32 5.75 -3.63 -7.92
CA LEU A 32 5.23 -3.24 -9.21
C LEU A 32 6.35 -2.61 -10.03
N CYS A 33 6.34 -2.84 -11.33
CA CYS A 33 7.33 -2.33 -12.26
C CYS A 33 6.67 -1.74 -13.51
N TYR A 34 7.29 -0.69 -14.01
CA TYR A 34 7.06 -0.16 -15.35
C TYR A 34 8.39 -0.18 -16.11
N LYS A 35 8.36 -0.55 -17.39
CA LYS A 35 9.53 -0.48 -18.25
C LYS A 35 9.12 -0.08 -19.65
N ASN A 36 9.79 0.94 -20.18
CA ASN A 36 9.80 1.24 -21.61
C ASN A 36 11.26 1.38 -22.10
N ASP A 37 11.45 1.81 -23.34
CA ASP A 37 12.79 1.93 -23.94
C ASP A 37 13.66 3.00 -23.27
N THR A 38 13.07 3.96 -22.57
CA THR A 38 13.76 5.13 -21.99
C THR A 38 13.92 5.07 -20.47
N ILE A 39 12.97 4.44 -19.77
CA ILE A 39 12.91 4.42 -18.31
C ILE A 39 12.45 3.07 -17.78
N TYR A 40 13.06 2.67 -16.67
CA TYR A 40 12.60 1.60 -15.80
C TYR A 40 12.18 2.20 -14.46
N GLN A 41 10.99 1.86 -13.99
CA GLN A 41 10.50 2.25 -12.67
C GLN A 41 10.13 1.02 -11.86
N GLU A 42 10.47 1.03 -10.59
CA GLU A 42 10.10 0.00 -9.62
C GLU A 42 9.46 0.68 -8.40
N LEU A 43 8.26 0.22 -8.04
CA LEU A 43 7.53 0.63 -6.86
C LEU A 43 7.38 -0.59 -5.94
N ARG A 44 8.00 -0.54 -4.77
CA ARG A 44 7.79 -1.51 -3.69
C ARG A 44 6.86 -0.90 -2.68
N ILE A 45 5.80 -1.62 -2.31
CA ILE A 45 4.80 -1.20 -1.32
C ILE A 45 4.74 -2.24 -0.22
N THR A 46 4.89 -1.79 1.01
CA THR A 46 4.74 -2.60 2.21
C THR A 46 3.57 -2.03 3.01
N ARG A 47 2.50 -2.82 3.18
CA ARG A 47 1.33 -2.37 3.95
C ARG A 47 1.66 -2.35 5.44
N ILE A 48 1.61 -1.18 6.08
CA ILE A 48 1.86 -1.03 7.51
C ILE A 48 0.58 -1.29 8.32
N ASN A 49 -0.54 -0.72 7.86
CA ASN A 49 -1.87 -0.98 8.39
C ASN A 49 -2.93 -0.68 7.32
N GLU A 50 -4.20 -0.60 7.71
CA GLU A 50 -5.32 -0.33 6.79
C GLU A 50 -5.23 1.03 6.09
N LYS A 51 -4.60 2.03 6.74
CA LYS A 51 -4.52 3.41 6.24
C LYS A 51 -3.15 3.81 5.73
N ARG A 52 -2.08 3.09 6.07
CA ARG A 52 -0.69 3.53 5.86
C ARG A 52 0.14 2.47 5.16
N ILE A 53 0.94 2.92 4.22
CA ILE A 53 1.95 2.13 3.52
C ILE A 53 3.33 2.74 3.72
N TYR A 54 4.35 1.88 3.64
CA TYR A 54 5.71 2.30 3.35
C TYR A 54 5.99 1.99 1.89
N PHE A 55 6.64 2.89 1.16
CA PHE A 55 6.98 2.67 -0.23
C PHE A 55 8.44 3.00 -0.55
N VAL A 56 8.94 2.37 -1.61
CA VAL A 56 10.19 2.72 -2.28
C VAL A 56 9.90 2.80 -3.78
N LEU A 57 9.96 4.02 -4.32
CA LEU A 57 9.84 4.31 -5.75
C LEU A 57 11.24 4.60 -6.29
N SER A 58 11.67 3.83 -7.28
CA SER A 58 12.94 4.05 -7.98
C SER A 58 12.72 4.24 -9.46
N SER A 59 13.47 5.15 -10.07
CA SER A 59 13.46 5.42 -11.51
C SER A 59 14.88 5.35 -12.06
N THR A 60 15.12 4.47 -13.03
CA THR A 60 16.42 4.26 -13.68
C THR A 60 16.30 4.59 -15.16
N LYS A 61 17.14 5.50 -15.66
CA LYS A 61 17.23 5.80 -17.11
C LYS A 61 17.99 4.70 -17.86
N GLU A 62 17.70 4.55 -19.16
CA GLU A 62 18.30 3.54 -20.05
C GLU A 62 19.84 3.53 -20.02
N ASN A 63 20.48 4.70 -19.92
CA ASN A 63 21.94 4.84 -19.87
C ASN A 63 22.57 4.43 -18.52
N GLY A 64 21.77 3.88 -17.60
CA GLY A 64 22.20 3.46 -16.27
C GLY A 64 22.57 4.60 -15.32
N LYS A 65 22.36 5.88 -15.70
CA LYS A 65 22.81 7.04 -14.93
C LYS A 65 21.64 7.83 -14.31
N LEU A 66 21.77 7.97 -12.99
CA LEU A 66 20.86 8.53 -11.98
C LEU A 66 19.56 7.75 -11.76
N THR A 67 19.57 7.07 -10.62
CA THR A 67 18.46 6.46 -9.89
C THR A 67 17.81 7.55 -9.04
N ASP A 68 16.69 8.14 -9.48
CA ASP A 68 15.88 8.89 -8.53
C ASP A 68 15.20 7.87 -7.63
N ILE A 69 15.43 7.95 -6.32
CA ILE A 69 14.85 7.05 -5.34
C ILE A 69 14.11 7.91 -4.33
N ARG A 70 12.80 7.71 -4.27
CA ARG A 70 11.93 8.29 -3.25
C ARG A 70 11.36 7.19 -2.39
N LYS A 71 11.40 7.39 -1.08
CA LYS A 71 10.90 6.40 -0.12
C LYS A 71 10.35 7.11 1.09
N GLY A 72 9.36 6.50 1.72
CA GLY A 72 8.80 7.00 2.97
C GLY A 72 7.43 6.43 3.21
N TYR A 73 6.66 7.12 4.04
CA TYR A 73 5.31 6.71 4.40
C TYR A 73 4.29 7.49 3.59
N ALA A 74 3.23 6.80 3.19
CA ALA A 74 2.07 7.43 2.58
C ALA A 74 0.79 6.91 3.26
N SER A 75 -0.18 7.79 3.44
CA SER A 75 -1.40 7.51 4.17
C SER A 75 -2.65 7.91 3.40
N ILE A 76 -3.72 7.14 3.57
CA ILE A 76 -5.05 7.53 3.10
C ILE A 76 -5.49 8.75 3.90
N SER A 77 -6.03 9.76 3.23
CA SER A 77 -6.64 10.91 3.89
C SER A 77 -7.80 10.46 4.79
N ASP A 78 -7.91 11.04 5.98
CA ASP A 78 -9.04 10.78 6.88
C ASP A 78 -10.39 11.18 6.28
N TYR A 79 -10.40 12.06 5.28
CA TYR A 79 -11.60 12.46 4.54
C TYR A 79 -11.95 11.52 3.38
N ALA A 80 -11.03 10.65 2.94
CA ALA A 80 -11.22 9.76 1.80
C ALA A 80 -12.11 8.54 2.11
N TYR A 81 -12.49 8.31 3.38
CA TYR A 81 -13.37 7.20 3.78
C TYR A 81 -14.79 7.27 3.20
N LEU A 82 -15.17 8.38 2.55
CA LEU A 82 -16.55 8.64 2.10
C LEU A 82 -16.79 8.37 0.61
N ALA A 83 -15.75 8.17 -0.21
CA ALA A 83 -15.90 7.87 -1.63
C ALA A 83 -14.82 6.91 -2.12
N SER A 84 -15.22 5.86 -2.86
CA SER A 84 -14.28 5.04 -3.61
C SER A 84 -13.75 5.85 -4.79
N GLU A 85 -12.50 6.28 -4.69
CA GLU A 85 -11.79 6.89 -5.82
C GLU A 85 -11.71 5.91 -6.99
N THR A 86 -11.75 6.43 -8.21
CA THR A 86 -11.63 5.63 -9.44
C THR A 86 -10.55 6.20 -10.36
N ASP A 87 -9.99 5.35 -11.19
CA ASP A 87 -9.08 5.73 -12.27
C ASP A 87 -9.45 5.01 -13.57
N PHE A 88 -8.85 5.45 -14.67
CA PHE A 88 -9.02 4.81 -15.98
C PHE A 88 -7.77 4.02 -16.34
N THR A 89 -7.93 2.86 -16.95
CA THR A 89 -6.83 2.13 -17.60
C THR A 89 -6.47 2.79 -18.94
N ASP A 90 -5.40 2.33 -19.58
CA ASP A 90 -4.99 2.81 -20.93
C ASP A 90 -6.09 2.61 -21.99
N ASP A 91 -6.92 1.58 -21.85
CA ASP A 91 -8.08 1.29 -22.71
C ASP A 91 -9.37 1.98 -22.26
N GLY A 92 -9.32 2.80 -21.20
CA GLY A 92 -10.43 3.62 -20.72
C GLY A 92 -11.41 2.88 -19.81
N GLU A 93 -11.08 1.70 -19.31
CA GLU A 93 -11.89 1.00 -18.32
C GLU A 93 -11.77 1.66 -16.94
N LEU A 94 -12.91 1.86 -16.28
CA LEU A 94 -12.96 2.44 -14.95
C LEU A 94 -12.65 1.36 -13.90
N TYR A 95 -11.72 1.63 -12.99
CA TYR A 95 -11.42 0.72 -11.87
C TYR A 95 -11.32 1.46 -10.52
N PRO A 96 -11.66 0.80 -9.41
CA PRO A 96 -11.55 1.40 -8.09
C PRO A 96 -10.09 1.48 -7.63
N VAL A 97 -9.75 2.56 -6.95
CA VAL A 97 -8.41 2.82 -6.41
C VAL A 97 -8.45 3.30 -4.96
N ILE A 98 -7.34 3.10 -4.27
CA ILE A 98 -7.01 3.71 -2.99
C ILE A 98 -5.87 4.69 -3.23
N GLU A 99 -6.04 5.93 -2.78
CA GLU A 99 -5.03 6.96 -2.88
C GLU A 99 -4.31 7.14 -1.54
N TYR A 100 -2.99 6.94 -1.54
CA TYR A 100 -2.10 7.18 -0.42
C TYR A 100 -1.29 8.45 -0.68
N TRP A 101 -1.44 9.45 0.17
CA TRP A 101 -0.72 10.71 0.10
C TRP A 101 0.62 10.60 0.81
N TYR A 102 1.69 11.05 0.14
CA TYR A 102 3.02 11.07 0.74
C TYR A 102 3.03 11.98 1.98
N GLU A 103 3.60 11.50 3.09
CA GLU A 103 3.57 12.22 4.37
C GLU A 103 4.66 13.29 4.49
N ASP A 104 5.49 13.47 3.47
CA ASP A 104 6.48 14.54 3.44
C ASP A 104 5.80 15.87 3.07
N PRO A 105 5.79 16.86 3.98
CA PRO A 105 5.07 18.11 3.76
C PRO A 105 5.67 18.96 2.65
N ASP A 106 6.94 18.73 2.27
CA ASP A 106 7.63 19.51 1.25
C ASP A 106 7.36 18.98 -0.17
N ILE A 107 6.71 17.82 -0.30
CA ILE A 107 6.50 17.14 -1.58
C ILE A 107 5.06 16.64 -1.70
N SER A 108 4.28 17.34 -2.53
CA SER A 108 2.90 16.94 -2.80
C SER A 108 2.80 15.92 -3.93
N PHE A 109 2.69 14.64 -3.57
CA PHE A 109 2.35 13.57 -4.50
C PHE A 109 1.61 12.43 -3.80
N SER A 110 0.84 11.67 -4.58
CA SER A 110 0.09 10.51 -4.12
C SER A 110 0.42 9.26 -4.94
N ILE A 111 0.23 8.11 -4.30
CA ILE A 111 0.33 6.78 -4.88
C ILE A 111 -1.10 6.22 -4.93
N ARG A 112 -1.65 6.08 -6.13
CA ARG A 112 -2.96 5.45 -6.35
C ARG A 112 -2.71 3.99 -6.69
N VAL A 113 -3.33 3.09 -5.95
CA VAL A 113 -3.24 1.64 -6.19
C VAL A 113 -4.63 1.06 -6.33
N ASN A 114 -4.79 0.10 -7.23
CA ASN A 114 -6.01 -0.69 -7.25
C ASN A 114 -6.09 -1.64 -6.03
N TYR A 115 -7.27 -2.18 -5.77
CA TYR A 115 -7.54 -2.93 -4.52
C TYR A 115 -6.71 -4.20 -4.35
N ASP A 116 -6.30 -4.85 -5.44
CA ASP A 116 -5.46 -6.05 -5.42
C ASP A 116 -3.94 -5.75 -5.47
N MET A 117 -3.57 -4.45 -5.43
CA MET A 117 -2.18 -3.97 -5.56
C MET A 117 -1.47 -4.49 -6.82
N GLY A 118 -2.24 -4.77 -7.87
CA GLY A 118 -1.78 -5.19 -9.19
C GLY A 118 -1.38 -4.05 -10.12
N LEU A 119 -1.88 -2.84 -9.86
CA LEU A 119 -1.70 -1.63 -10.66
C LEU A 119 -1.54 -0.41 -9.76
N ALA A 120 -0.57 0.44 -10.09
CA ALA A 120 -0.36 1.71 -9.42
C ALA A 120 -0.11 2.86 -10.42
N THR A 121 -0.48 4.05 -10.01
CA THR A 121 -0.16 5.33 -10.65
C THR A 121 0.40 6.30 -9.62
N ILE A 122 1.38 7.10 -10.03
CA ILE A 122 1.93 8.17 -9.18
C ILE A 122 1.37 9.49 -9.70
N LYS A 123 0.67 10.24 -8.86
CA LYS A 123 0.17 11.58 -9.18
C LYS A 123 0.95 12.64 -8.44
N TYR A 124 1.39 13.67 -9.14
CA TYR A 124 1.96 14.88 -8.56
C TYR A 124 0.92 16.00 -8.65
N GLU A 125 0.83 16.85 -7.63
CA GLU A 125 -0.18 17.93 -7.59
C GLU A 125 -0.04 18.91 -8.77
N GLU A 126 1.19 19.19 -9.20
CA GLU A 126 1.49 20.19 -10.24
C GLU A 126 2.00 19.60 -11.57
N SER A 127 2.00 18.26 -11.75
CA SER A 127 2.52 17.66 -13.00
C SER A 127 1.78 16.42 -13.45
N TYR A 128 1.96 16.07 -14.72
CA TYR A 128 1.39 14.86 -15.30
C TYR A 128 1.80 13.63 -14.48
N SER A 129 0.85 12.73 -14.28
CA SER A 129 1.06 11.44 -13.61
C SER A 129 2.20 10.66 -14.28
N LEU A 130 3.00 9.97 -13.48
CA LEU A 130 3.94 8.99 -14.02
C LEU A 130 3.18 7.87 -14.74
N PRO A 131 3.79 7.19 -15.72
CA PRO A 131 3.17 6.07 -16.43
C PRO A 131 2.72 4.96 -15.46
N TYR A 132 1.69 4.20 -15.86
CA TYR A 132 1.16 3.08 -15.08
C TYR A 132 2.24 2.07 -14.69
N ILE A 133 2.27 1.70 -13.41
CA ILE A 133 3.21 0.74 -12.84
C ILE A 133 2.45 -0.55 -12.52
N TYR A 134 2.87 -1.67 -13.10
CA TYR A 134 2.14 -2.94 -13.03
C TYR A 134 2.87 -3.98 -12.20
N LYS A 135 2.15 -4.83 -11.47
CA LYS A 135 2.74 -6.03 -10.86
C LYS A 135 3.33 -6.92 -11.94
N LEU A 136 4.58 -7.33 -11.77
CA LEU A 136 5.20 -8.28 -12.69
C LEU A 136 4.42 -9.61 -12.65
N LYS A 137 3.79 -9.98 -13.78
CA LYS A 137 3.26 -11.33 -13.94
C LYS A 137 4.44 -12.30 -13.88
N LYS A 138 4.47 -13.17 -12.86
CA LYS A 138 5.39 -14.31 -12.83
C LYS A 138 5.07 -15.17 -14.05
N LYS A 139 6.06 -15.40 -14.90
CA LYS A 139 5.98 -16.37 -16.01
C LYS A 139 5.88 -17.79 -15.47
#